data_AF-A0A626S021-F1
#
_entry.id   AF-A0A626S021-F1
#
_cell.length_a   1.000
_cell.length_b   1.000
_cell.length_c   1.000
_cell.angle_alpha   90.00
_cell.angle_beta   90.00
_cell.angle_gamma   90.00
#
_symmetry.space_group_name_H-M   'P 1'
#
loop_
_entity.id
_entity.type
_entity.pdbx_description
1 polymer ?
#
loop_
_entity_poly.entity_id
_entity_poly.type
_entity_poly.pdbx_seq_one_letter_code
_entity_poly.pdbx_strand_id
1 'polypeptide(L)'
;EFSQKKEREIELGRWGLTLLSSVNGLIGRLKYIKDNGSLTEDPYYEVSTRYYVCQFLCWAQLFRKERNTVVISPVNDEILIGELLKNISIVLRNNNFNFPAIRSLEQQYIGESLIYEGSCMQFKNFNDSKILQDYDVLNGYINALLSGDNIEYINELISKLEDLQKHFRKILSLN
;
A
#
# COMPACT_ATOMS: atom_id res chain seq x y z
N GLU A 1 -4.81 -11.38 31.45
CA GLU A 1 -3.90 -10.23 31.22
C GLU A 1 -2.62 -10.59 30.47
N PHE A 2 -1.79 -11.54 30.93
CA PHE A 2 -0.52 -11.88 30.25
C PHE A 2 -0.70 -12.52 28.85
N SER A 3 -1.74 -13.34 28.61
CA SER A 3 -1.98 -13.92 27.28
C SER A 3 -2.50 -12.89 26.27
N GLN A 4 -3.40 -11.99 26.69
CA GLN A 4 -3.90 -10.90 25.83
C GLN A 4 -2.79 -9.94 25.40
N LYS A 5 -1.84 -9.61 26.29
CA LYS A 5 -0.67 -8.79 25.92
C LYS A 5 0.20 -9.49 24.87
N LYS A 6 0.46 -10.78 25.04
CA LYS A 6 1.27 -11.57 24.10
C LYS A 6 0.59 -11.75 22.74
N GLU A 7 -0.72 -12.01 22.73
CA GLU A 7 -1.52 -12.09 21.50
C GLU A 7 -1.50 -10.77 20.73
N ARG A 8 -1.61 -9.64 21.44
CA ARG A 8 -1.47 -8.30 20.88
C ARG A 8 -0.11 -8.04 20.25
N GLU A 9 0.97 -8.39 20.93
CA GLU A 9 2.32 -8.24 20.38
C GLU A 9 2.54 -9.08 19.13
N ILE A 10 2.04 -10.33 19.11
CA ILE A 10 2.12 -11.22 17.93
C ILE A 10 1.36 -10.61 16.75
N GLU A 11 0.16 -10.12 16.98
CA GLU A 11 -0.69 -9.58 15.93
C GLU A 11 -0.16 -8.25 15.38
N LEU A 12 0.31 -7.36 16.26
CA LEU A 12 1.01 -6.14 15.89
C LEU A 12 2.29 -6.45 15.11
N GLY A 13 3.03 -7.49 15.50
CA GLY A 13 4.20 -7.98 14.77
C GLY A 13 3.84 -8.44 13.35
N ARG A 14 2.83 -9.29 13.21
CA ARG A 14 2.36 -9.81 11.90
C ARG A 14 1.97 -8.68 10.96
N TRP A 15 1.09 -7.78 11.40
CA TRP A 15 0.63 -6.68 10.55
C TRP A 15 1.69 -5.62 10.35
N GLY A 16 2.47 -5.33 11.39
CA GLY A 16 3.55 -4.36 11.33
C GLY A 16 4.59 -4.74 10.29
N LEU A 17 5.08 -5.97 10.30
CA LEU A 17 6.11 -6.43 9.37
C LEU A 17 5.60 -6.47 7.92
N THR A 18 4.41 -6.99 7.69
CA THR A 18 3.83 -7.14 6.34
C THR A 18 3.49 -5.79 5.70
N LEU A 19 2.80 -4.90 6.43
CA LEU A 19 2.48 -3.57 5.93
C LEU A 19 3.74 -2.72 5.78
N LEU A 20 4.67 -2.74 6.73
CA LEU A 20 5.95 -2.01 6.61
C LEU A 20 6.74 -2.46 5.37
N SER A 21 6.79 -3.76 5.09
CA SER A 21 7.45 -4.29 3.87
C SER A 21 6.82 -3.71 2.60
N SER A 22 5.48 -3.74 2.50
CA SER A 22 4.76 -3.21 1.33
C SER A 22 4.92 -1.69 1.17
N VAL A 23 4.89 -0.95 2.28
CA VAL A 23 5.09 0.50 2.32
C VAL A 23 6.51 0.86 1.87
N ASN A 24 7.53 0.13 2.35
CA ASN A 24 8.91 0.35 1.93
C ASN A 24 9.11 0.12 0.43
N GLY A 25 8.51 -0.95 -0.11
CA GLY A 25 8.56 -1.24 -1.55
C GLY A 25 7.95 -0.12 -2.38
N LEU A 26 6.76 0.35 -2.01
CA LEU A 26 6.09 1.44 -2.71
C LEU A 26 6.82 2.78 -2.57
N ILE A 27 7.28 3.16 -1.36
CA ILE A 27 8.09 4.37 -1.16
C ILE A 27 9.36 4.32 -2.03
N GLY A 28 10.07 3.19 -2.02
CA GLY A 28 11.29 3.03 -2.81
C GLY A 28 11.05 3.23 -4.31
N ARG A 29 9.96 2.67 -4.84
CA ARG A 29 9.57 2.86 -6.23
C ARG A 29 9.20 4.32 -6.54
N LEU A 30 8.41 4.95 -5.69
CA LEU A 30 7.98 6.35 -5.89
C LEU A 30 9.16 7.32 -5.83
N LYS A 31 10.10 7.12 -4.89
CA LYS A 31 11.36 7.90 -4.83
C LYS A 31 12.18 7.70 -6.10
N TYR A 32 12.31 6.46 -6.58
CA TYR A 32 13.03 6.17 -7.81
C TYR A 32 12.43 6.89 -9.03
N ILE A 33 11.09 6.84 -9.21
CA ILE A 33 10.39 7.55 -10.28
C ILE A 33 10.68 9.05 -10.20
N LYS A 34 10.52 9.64 -9.00
CA LYS A 34 10.77 11.06 -8.77
C LYS A 34 12.19 11.49 -9.15
N ASP A 35 13.19 10.65 -8.85
CA ASP A 35 14.60 11.00 -9.04
C ASP A 35 15.09 10.74 -10.49
N ASN A 36 14.35 9.97 -11.31
CA ASN A 36 14.76 9.57 -12.66
C ASN A 36 13.87 10.12 -13.80
N GLY A 37 12.76 10.80 -13.49
CA GLY A 37 11.86 11.38 -14.49
C GLY A 37 10.96 10.33 -15.16
N SER A 38 10.70 10.50 -16.47
CA SER A 38 9.81 9.60 -17.22
C SER A 38 10.43 8.20 -17.38
N LEU A 39 9.66 7.18 -17.01
CA LEU A 39 9.99 5.76 -17.11
C LEU A 39 8.96 4.98 -17.94
N THR A 40 8.15 5.70 -18.74
CA THR A 40 7.04 5.14 -19.52
C THR A 40 7.46 4.15 -20.61
N GLU A 41 8.71 4.22 -21.07
CA GLU A 41 9.22 3.37 -22.15
C GLU A 41 9.79 2.02 -21.66
N ASP A 42 9.91 1.83 -20.34
CA ASP A 42 10.52 0.63 -19.76
C ASP A 42 9.44 -0.33 -19.20
N PRO A 43 9.26 -1.52 -19.84
CA PRO A 43 8.26 -2.50 -19.39
C PRO A 43 8.49 -3.02 -17.98
N TYR A 44 9.74 -3.05 -17.51
CA TYR A 44 10.04 -3.47 -16.14
C TYR A 44 9.49 -2.47 -15.12
N TYR A 45 9.62 -1.16 -15.37
CA TYR A 45 9.07 -0.15 -14.48
C TYR A 45 7.54 -0.12 -14.52
N GLU A 46 6.92 -0.42 -15.66
CA GLU A 46 5.46 -0.62 -15.73
C GLU A 46 4.99 -1.74 -14.80
N VAL A 47 5.50 -2.96 -15.01
CA VAL A 47 5.06 -4.15 -14.27
C VAL A 47 5.40 -4.03 -12.79
N SER A 48 6.61 -3.58 -12.45
CA SER A 48 7.03 -3.50 -11.04
C SER A 48 6.33 -2.37 -10.28
N THR A 49 6.06 -1.22 -10.90
CA THR A 49 5.30 -0.14 -10.24
C THR A 49 3.87 -0.59 -10.00
N ARG A 50 3.25 -1.22 -11.00
CA ARG A 50 1.93 -1.83 -10.87
C ARG A 50 1.88 -2.81 -9.69
N TYR A 51 2.87 -3.69 -9.60
CA TYR A 51 2.97 -4.65 -8.51
C TYR A 51 3.05 -3.98 -7.14
N TYR A 52 3.93 -3.00 -6.92
CA TYR A 52 4.08 -2.37 -5.60
C TYR A 52 2.82 -1.63 -5.15
N VAL A 53 2.11 -0.96 -6.06
CA VAL A 53 0.80 -0.34 -5.78
C VAL A 53 -0.22 -1.39 -5.37
N CYS A 54 -0.33 -2.47 -6.15
CA CYS A 54 -1.30 -3.53 -5.88
C CYS A 54 -0.96 -4.30 -4.59
N GLN A 55 0.32 -4.55 -4.32
CA GLN A 55 0.80 -5.24 -3.13
C GLN A 55 0.44 -4.46 -1.86
N PHE A 56 0.64 -3.13 -1.86
CA PHE A 56 0.21 -2.27 -0.76
C PHE A 56 -1.31 -2.34 -0.55
N LEU A 57 -2.10 -2.20 -1.63
CA LEU A 57 -3.56 -2.27 -1.55
C LEU A 57 -4.03 -3.62 -1.02
N CYS A 58 -3.43 -4.72 -1.47
CA CYS A 58 -3.75 -6.06 -1.01
C CYS A 58 -3.51 -6.22 0.50
N TRP A 59 -2.34 -5.84 1.01
CA TRP A 59 -2.05 -5.94 2.45
C TRP A 59 -2.96 -5.04 3.28
N ALA A 60 -3.29 -3.85 2.76
CA ALA A 60 -4.26 -2.97 3.40
C ALA A 60 -5.66 -3.60 3.48
N GLN A 61 -6.10 -4.36 2.45
CA GLN A 61 -7.38 -5.08 2.50
C GLN A 61 -7.32 -6.27 3.47
N LEU A 62 -6.26 -7.07 3.44
CA LEU A 62 -6.09 -8.17 4.39
C LEU A 62 -6.12 -7.68 5.83
N PHE A 63 -5.42 -6.58 6.14
CA PHE A 63 -5.47 -5.96 7.47
C PHE A 63 -6.91 -5.56 7.88
N ARG A 64 -7.70 -5.02 6.97
CA ARG A 64 -9.09 -4.64 7.26
C ARG A 64 -10.00 -5.85 7.50
N LYS A 65 -9.77 -6.95 6.79
CA LYS A 65 -10.59 -8.16 6.86
C LYS A 65 -10.22 -9.09 8.00
N GLU A 66 -8.94 -9.26 8.26
CA GLU A 66 -8.42 -10.34 9.11
C GLU A 66 -7.86 -9.88 10.45
N ARG A 67 -7.77 -8.57 10.72
CA ARG A 67 -7.38 -8.12 12.05
C ARG A 67 -8.39 -8.60 13.09
N ASN A 68 -7.90 -9.09 14.21
CA ASN A 68 -8.69 -9.39 15.37
C ASN A 68 -9.03 -8.07 16.08
N THR A 69 -10.27 -7.62 15.91
CA THR A 69 -10.76 -6.37 16.49
C THR A 69 -10.87 -6.38 18.02
N VAL A 70 -10.80 -7.56 18.65
CA VAL A 70 -10.77 -7.69 20.11
C VAL A 70 -9.39 -7.29 20.65
N VAL A 71 -8.35 -7.53 19.86
CA VAL A 71 -6.95 -7.27 20.21
C VAL A 71 -6.48 -5.92 19.66
N ILE A 72 -6.85 -5.61 18.42
CA ILE A 72 -6.67 -4.31 17.75
C ILE A 72 -8.01 -3.56 17.81
N SER A 73 -8.34 -3.04 18.99
CA SER A 73 -9.60 -2.32 19.23
C SER A 73 -9.46 -0.82 18.99
N PRO A 74 -10.38 -0.17 18.24
CA PRO A 74 -10.32 1.26 17.94
C PRO A 74 -10.58 2.20 19.14
N VAL A 75 -10.81 1.68 20.34
CA VAL A 75 -11.34 2.44 21.49
C VAL A 75 -10.27 2.82 22.53
N ASN A 76 -9.07 2.23 22.47
CA ASN A 76 -8.04 2.37 23.53
C ASN A 76 -6.71 2.90 22.98
N ASP A 77 -6.62 4.15 22.51
CA ASP A 77 -5.35 4.82 22.10
C ASP A 77 -4.42 3.98 21.20
N GLU A 78 -5.02 3.00 20.53
CA GLU A 78 -4.47 1.96 19.71
C GLU A 78 -5.43 1.89 18.53
N ILE A 79 -5.09 2.19 17.30
CA ILE A 79 -3.82 2.04 16.61
C ILE A 79 -4.02 2.90 15.37
N LEU A 80 -3.15 3.88 15.17
CA LEU A 80 -3.20 4.85 14.06
C LEU A 80 -3.17 4.16 12.68
N ILE A 81 -2.85 2.86 12.57
CA ILE A 81 -2.79 2.13 11.29
C ILE A 81 -4.07 2.33 10.47
N GLY A 82 -5.26 2.15 11.05
CA GLY A 82 -6.51 2.28 10.30
C GLY A 82 -6.73 3.69 9.73
N GLU A 83 -6.39 4.70 10.52
CA GLU A 83 -6.46 6.11 10.12
C GLU A 83 -5.37 6.48 9.09
N LEU A 84 -4.14 6.01 9.30
CA LEU A 84 -3.01 6.22 8.38
C LEU A 84 -3.28 5.55 7.03
N LEU A 85 -3.82 4.32 7.03
CA LEU A 85 -4.29 3.65 5.80
C LEU A 85 -5.44 4.43 5.14
N LYS A 86 -6.34 5.03 5.92
CA LYS A 86 -7.41 5.89 5.40
C LYS A 86 -6.83 7.16 4.75
N ASN A 87 -5.81 7.78 5.35
CA ASN A 87 -5.16 8.97 4.80
C ASN A 87 -4.49 8.67 3.45
N ILE A 88 -3.81 7.52 3.32
CA ILE A 88 -3.27 7.07 2.03
C ILE A 88 -4.40 6.82 1.03
N SER A 89 -5.46 6.13 1.44
CA SER A 89 -6.64 5.87 0.59
C SER A 89 -7.31 7.15 0.09
N ILE A 90 -7.31 8.21 0.91
CA ILE A 90 -7.82 9.53 0.52
C ILE A 90 -6.97 10.13 -0.59
N VAL A 91 -5.63 10.12 -0.49
CA VAL A 91 -4.74 10.64 -1.55
C VAL A 91 -4.96 9.88 -2.87
N LEU A 92 -5.08 8.55 -2.82
CA LEU A 92 -5.35 7.74 -4.01
C LEU A 92 -6.69 8.07 -4.70
N ARG A 93 -7.70 8.50 -3.93
CA ARG A 93 -9.07 8.77 -4.41
C ARG A 93 -9.28 10.24 -4.80
N ASN A 94 -8.78 11.13 -3.96
CA ASN A 94 -8.96 12.56 -4.06
C ASN A 94 -7.59 13.14 -4.31
N ASN A 95 -7.36 13.66 -5.51
CA ASN A 95 -6.18 14.47 -5.74
C ASN A 95 -6.63 15.84 -6.27
N ASN A 96 -6.03 16.88 -5.72
CA ASN A 96 -6.20 18.25 -6.18
C ASN A 96 -5.24 18.54 -7.35
N PHE A 97 -4.59 17.51 -7.90
CA PHE A 97 -3.47 17.60 -8.84
C PHE A 97 -3.86 17.19 -10.27
N ASN A 98 -5.16 16.93 -10.53
CA ASN A 98 -5.66 16.37 -11.78
C ASN A 98 -4.99 15.03 -12.19
N PHE A 99 -4.50 14.29 -11.20
CA PHE A 99 -3.94 12.95 -11.32
C PHE A 99 -5.07 11.91 -11.53
N PRO A 100 -4.83 10.74 -12.15
CA PRO A 100 -5.83 9.67 -12.17
C PRO A 100 -6.17 9.20 -10.75
N ALA A 101 -7.45 9.02 -10.45
CA ALA A 101 -7.90 8.55 -9.14
C ALA A 101 -8.17 7.05 -9.16
N ILE A 102 -7.86 6.37 -8.04
CA ILE A 102 -8.34 5.02 -7.73
C ILE A 102 -9.33 5.19 -6.57
N ARG A 103 -10.63 5.08 -6.85
CA ARG A 103 -11.72 5.23 -5.88
C ARG A 103 -11.74 4.06 -4.89
N SER A 104 -12.44 4.24 -3.76
CA SER A 104 -12.42 3.28 -2.67
C SER A 104 -12.84 1.85 -3.07
N LEU A 105 -13.85 1.69 -3.93
CA LEU A 105 -14.26 0.39 -4.45
C LEU A 105 -13.22 -0.21 -5.41
N GLU A 106 -12.52 0.62 -6.16
CA GLU A 106 -11.47 0.21 -7.10
C GLU A 106 -10.21 -0.20 -6.32
N GLN A 107 -9.85 0.53 -5.26
CA GLN A 107 -8.80 0.15 -4.32
C GLN A 107 -9.11 -1.19 -3.63
N GLN A 108 -10.38 -1.42 -3.28
CA GLN A 108 -10.83 -2.69 -2.73
C GLN A 108 -10.70 -3.81 -3.77
N TYR A 109 -11.26 -3.63 -4.96
CA TYR A 109 -11.19 -4.60 -6.04
C TYR A 109 -9.75 -4.98 -6.42
N ILE A 110 -8.87 -4.01 -6.61
CA ILE A 110 -7.44 -4.23 -6.89
C ILE A 110 -6.81 -5.06 -5.76
N GLY A 111 -6.99 -4.63 -4.51
CA GLY A 111 -6.39 -5.31 -3.37
C GLY A 111 -6.89 -6.74 -3.21
N GLU A 112 -8.20 -6.96 -3.35
CA GLU A 112 -8.82 -8.28 -3.24
C GLU A 112 -8.44 -9.22 -4.38
N SER A 113 -8.24 -8.69 -5.58
CA SER A 113 -7.80 -9.49 -6.74
C SER A 113 -6.44 -10.16 -6.52
N LEU A 114 -5.59 -9.58 -5.68
CA LEU A 114 -4.27 -10.13 -5.37
C LEU A 114 -4.25 -11.06 -4.16
N ILE A 115 -5.38 -11.26 -3.47
CA ILE A 115 -5.45 -12.16 -2.33
C ILE A 115 -5.50 -13.60 -2.83
N TYR A 116 -4.50 -14.39 -2.47
CA TYR A 116 -4.40 -15.81 -2.76
C TYR A 116 -4.00 -16.57 -1.48
N GLU A 117 -4.81 -17.56 -1.10
CA GLU A 117 -4.58 -18.42 0.08
C GLU A 117 -4.31 -17.62 1.39
N GLY A 118 -5.04 -16.53 1.62
CA GLY A 118 -4.90 -15.71 2.84
C GLY A 118 -3.66 -14.82 2.87
N SER A 119 -2.99 -14.63 1.72
CA SER A 119 -1.82 -13.78 1.59
C SER A 119 -1.86 -12.95 0.30
N CYS A 120 -0.98 -11.97 0.17
CA CYS A 120 -0.83 -11.24 -1.09
C CYS A 120 0.06 -12.00 -2.06
N MET A 121 -0.39 -12.08 -3.30
CA MET A 121 0.33 -12.66 -4.43
C MET A 121 1.77 -12.10 -4.54
N GLN A 122 2.73 -12.99 -4.79
CA GLN A 122 4.13 -12.63 -5.01
C GLN A 122 4.37 -12.11 -6.43
N PHE A 123 5.43 -11.32 -6.61
CA PHE A 123 5.78 -10.67 -7.88
C PHE A 123 5.79 -11.62 -9.08
N LYS A 124 6.40 -12.81 -8.95
CA LYS A 124 6.47 -13.78 -10.04
C LYS A 124 5.07 -14.18 -10.51
N ASN A 125 4.19 -14.58 -9.59
CA ASN A 125 2.83 -14.98 -9.92
C ASN A 125 2.00 -13.81 -10.49
N PHE A 126 2.23 -12.60 -9.99
CA PHE A 126 1.60 -11.40 -10.52
C PHE A 126 1.99 -11.17 -11.99
N ASN A 127 3.29 -11.24 -12.29
CA ASN A 127 3.83 -11.09 -13.63
C ASN A 127 3.33 -12.19 -14.58
N ASP A 128 3.31 -13.44 -14.12
CA ASP A 128 2.96 -14.60 -14.95
C ASP A 128 1.44 -14.68 -15.22
N SER A 129 0.61 -14.33 -14.24
CA SER A 129 -0.86 -14.42 -14.35
C SER A 129 -1.50 -13.27 -15.14
N LYS A 130 -0.77 -12.17 -15.33
CA LYS A 130 -1.27 -10.94 -16.00
C LYS A 130 -2.57 -10.41 -15.37
N ILE A 131 -2.75 -10.63 -14.07
CA ILE A 131 -3.92 -10.16 -13.35
C ILE A 131 -3.99 -8.62 -13.42
N LEU A 132 -5.20 -8.09 -13.62
CA LEU A 132 -5.45 -6.64 -13.78
C LEU A 132 -4.70 -5.98 -14.96
N GLN A 133 -4.18 -6.75 -15.94
CA GLN A 133 -3.51 -6.18 -17.11
C GLN A 133 -4.41 -5.19 -17.86
N ASP A 134 -5.66 -5.58 -18.09
CA ASP A 134 -6.65 -4.80 -18.85
C ASP A 134 -7.51 -3.89 -17.95
N TYR A 135 -7.08 -3.62 -16.72
CA TYR A 135 -7.84 -2.77 -15.80
C TYR A 135 -7.48 -1.29 -15.99
N ASP A 136 -8.29 -0.58 -16.79
CA ASP A 136 -8.05 0.79 -17.25
C ASP A 136 -7.73 1.80 -16.15
N VAL A 137 -8.42 1.72 -15.00
CA VAL A 137 -8.18 2.61 -13.86
C VAL A 137 -6.75 2.49 -13.34
N LEU A 138 -6.28 1.25 -13.20
CA LEU A 138 -4.90 0.99 -12.76
C LEU A 138 -3.91 1.35 -13.87
N ASN A 139 -4.21 1.06 -15.13
CA ASN A 139 -3.36 1.42 -16.26
C ASN A 139 -3.13 2.94 -16.33
N GLY A 140 -4.21 3.73 -16.28
CA GLY A 140 -4.13 5.18 -16.29
C GLY A 140 -3.32 5.72 -15.10
N TYR A 141 -3.55 5.17 -13.91
CA TYR A 141 -2.81 5.55 -12.71
C TYR A 141 -1.31 5.25 -12.81
N ILE A 142 -0.93 4.06 -13.28
CA ILE A 142 0.47 3.67 -13.43
C ILE A 142 1.17 4.50 -14.50
N ASN A 143 0.52 4.74 -15.64
CA ASN A 143 1.08 5.57 -16.70
C ASN A 143 1.33 7.00 -16.22
N ALA A 144 0.41 7.58 -15.44
CA ALA A 144 0.59 8.91 -14.87
C ALA A 144 1.69 8.97 -13.79
N LEU A 145 1.90 7.90 -13.01
CA LEU A 145 3.05 7.81 -12.12
C LEU A 145 4.36 7.82 -12.92
N LEU A 146 4.43 7.00 -13.96
CA LEU A 146 5.64 6.79 -14.75
C LEU A 146 5.97 7.95 -15.69
N SER A 147 5.04 8.85 -15.99
CA SER A 147 5.34 10.04 -16.82
C SER A 147 6.35 10.98 -16.17
N GLY A 148 6.46 10.95 -14.83
CA GLY A 148 7.39 11.77 -14.07
C GLY A 148 6.94 13.22 -13.86
N ASP A 149 5.81 13.64 -14.45
CA ASP A 149 5.34 15.03 -14.39
C ASP A 149 4.63 15.38 -13.06
N ASN A 150 4.25 14.37 -12.29
CA ASN A 150 3.33 14.51 -11.16
C ASN A 150 4.05 14.49 -9.80
N ILE A 151 5.17 15.21 -9.70
CA ILE A 151 6.07 15.18 -8.53
C ILE A 151 5.35 15.60 -7.24
N GLU A 152 4.47 16.60 -7.30
CA GLU A 152 3.72 17.07 -6.14
C GLU A 152 2.79 15.98 -5.57
N TYR A 153 2.06 15.30 -6.45
CA TYR A 153 1.23 14.15 -6.07
C TYR A 153 2.08 13.02 -5.48
N ILE A 154 3.20 12.68 -6.12
CA ILE A 154 4.12 11.65 -5.61
C ILE A 154 4.64 12.01 -4.22
N ASN A 155 4.99 13.28 -3.98
CA ASN A 155 5.45 13.74 -2.67
C ASN A 155 4.35 13.65 -1.60
N GLU A 156 3.10 14.01 -1.93
CA GLU A 156 1.99 13.85 -0.99
C GLU A 156 1.76 12.37 -0.64
N LEU A 157 1.77 11.49 -1.65
CA LEU A 157 1.61 10.06 -1.44
C LEU A 157 2.75 9.47 -0.60
N ILE A 158 4.00 9.85 -0.90
CA ILE A 158 5.17 9.45 -0.09
C ILE A 158 5.00 9.92 1.35
N SER A 159 4.59 11.17 1.59
CA SER A 159 4.41 11.70 2.94
C SER A 159 3.42 10.86 3.76
N LYS A 160 2.27 10.47 3.18
CA LYS A 160 1.29 9.61 3.89
C LYS A 160 1.80 8.19 4.12
N LEU A 161 2.59 7.66 3.19
CA LEU A 161 3.25 6.37 3.35
C LEU A 161 4.34 6.41 4.44
N GLU A 162 5.10 7.51 4.53
CA GLU A 162 6.14 7.71 5.55
C GLU A 162 5.54 7.88 6.96
N ASP A 163 4.38 8.52 7.11
CA ASP A 163 3.65 8.56 8.37
C ASP A 163 3.30 7.13 8.86
N LEU A 164 2.82 6.28 7.96
CA LEU A 164 2.53 4.86 8.24
C LEU A 164 3.81 4.07 8.55
N GLN A 165 4.88 4.28 7.78
CA GLN A 165 6.19 3.65 7.99
C GLN A 165 6.74 3.97 9.38
N LYS A 166 6.72 5.26 9.78
CA LYS A 166 7.20 5.74 11.07
C LYS A 166 6.40 5.13 12.22
N HIS A 167 5.08 5.02 12.06
CA HIS A 167 4.23 4.37 13.05
C HIS A 167 4.61 2.90 13.26
N PHE A 168 4.84 2.14 12.19
CA PHE A 168 5.27 0.75 12.30
C PHE A 168 6.65 0.58 12.90
N ARG A 169 7.61 1.43 12.51
CA ARG A 169 8.95 1.44 13.13
C ARG A 169 8.87 1.63 14.64
N LYS A 170 8.03 2.54 15.10
CA LYS A 170 7.78 2.77 16.54
C LYS A 170 7.17 1.55 17.23
N ILE A 171 6.14 0.93 16.64
CA ILE A 171 5.49 -0.27 17.20
C ILE A 171 6.49 -1.44 17.31
N LEU A 172 7.31 -1.63 16.28
CA LEU A 172 8.25 -2.74 16.17
C LEU A 172 9.59 -2.47 16.89
N SER A 173 9.75 -1.32 17.55
CA SER A 173 11.02 -0.86 18.14
C SER A 173 12.20 -0.89 17.15
N LEU A 174 11.93 -0.58 15.88
CA LEU A 174 12.93 -0.46 14.82
C LEU A 174 13.36 1.01 14.75
N ASN A 175 14.63 1.28 15.04
CA ASN A 175 15.22 2.62 14.87
C ASN A 175 15.30 3.01 13.38
#